data_AF-A0A238BKK4-F1
#
_entry.id   AF-A0A238BKK4-F1
#
_cell.length_a   1.000
_cell.length_b   1.000
_cell.length_c   1.000
_cell.angle_alpha   90.00
_cell.angle_beta   90.00
_cell.angle_gamma   90.00
#
_symmetry.space_group_name_H-M   'P 1'
#
loop_
_entity.id
_entity.type
_entity.pdbx_description
1 polymer ?
#
loop_
_entity_poly.entity_id
_entity_poly.type
_entity_poly.pdbx_seq_one_letter_code
_entity_poly.pdbx_strand_id
1 'polypeptide(L)'
;MILYTIFNIFLLIATVFAELYTSLILLKTVIGADRDIPIMINDYVRKELEKLDYLKSVFFALTTDPNRSEAKDNLWRYEYLFENDGIQHIDMLRDIPPLNNVRNKNDFDEGAWLMYEALCRQEMPFDIKAQSRLYCHYKMDRPYLRLAPFKVEIVRLNSLVVLVHEIVSDEEAQIIKMLAVPKVSFVLFVF
;
A
#
# COMPACT_ATOMS: atom_id res chain seq x y z
N MET A 1 -7.76 42.88 29.85
CA MET A 1 -8.71 42.06 29.06
C MET A 1 -8.40 42.11 27.56
N ILE A 2 -8.34 43.30 26.95
CA ILE A 2 -8.08 43.49 25.51
C ILE A 2 -6.71 42.95 25.04
N LEU A 3 -5.64 43.15 25.83
CA LEU A 3 -4.31 42.64 25.48
C LEU A 3 -4.24 41.10 25.47
N TYR A 4 -4.94 40.45 26.41
CA TYR A 4 -5.03 39.00 26.50
C TYR A 4 -5.83 38.42 25.32
N THR A 5 -6.92 39.09 24.89
CA THR A 5 -7.67 38.67 23.71
C THR A 5 -6.83 38.81 22.43
N ILE A 6 -6.06 39.89 22.29
CA ILE A 6 -5.17 40.07 21.12
C ILE A 6 -4.08 38.99 21.09
N PHE A 7 -3.48 38.67 22.24
CA PHE A 7 -2.45 37.63 22.35
C PHE A 7 -2.99 36.23 21.99
N ASN A 8 -4.20 35.89 22.45
CA ASN A 8 -4.84 34.62 22.09
C ASN A 8 -5.23 34.55 20.61
N ILE A 9 -5.68 35.66 20.00
CA ILE A 9 -5.96 35.72 18.56
C ILE A 9 -4.67 35.50 17.77
N PHE A 10 -3.56 36.11 18.18
CA PHE A 10 -2.27 35.90 17.53
C PHE A 10 -1.80 34.43 17.60
N LEU A 11 -1.95 33.79 18.77
CA LEU A 11 -1.67 32.36 18.95
C LEU A 11 -2.55 31.46 18.08
N LEU A 12 -3.84 31.78 17.98
CA LEU A 12 -4.79 31.03 17.15
C LEU A 12 -4.47 31.17 15.66
N ILE A 13 -4.07 32.37 15.23
CA ILE A 13 -3.62 32.62 13.86
C ILE A 13 -2.34 31.81 13.57
N ALA A 14 -1.36 31.83 14.47
CA ALA A 14 -0.10 31.11 14.29
C ALA A 14 -0.29 29.57 14.19
N THR A 15 -1.19 29.01 15.00
CA THR A 15 -1.50 27.57 14.98
C THR A 15 -2.21 27.16 13.68
N VAL A 16 -3.20 27.93 13.24
CA VAL A 16 -3.90 27.67 11.96
C VAL A 16 -2.95 27.77 10.77
N PHE A 17 -2.05 28.76 10.75
CA PHE A 17 -1.04 28.86 9.69
C PHE A 17 -0.09 27.67 9.68
N ALA A 18 0.37 27.20 10.85
CA ALA A 18 1.25 26.03 10.93
C ALA A 18 0.58 24.77 10.33
N GLU A 19 -0.67 24.48 10.68
CA GLU A 19 -1.43 23.35 10.14
C GLU A 19 -1.65 23.47 8.61
N LEU A 20 -1.88 24.68 8.12
CA LEU A 20 -2.02 24.95 6.68
C LEU A 20 -0.70 24.73 5.93
N TYR A 21 0.44 25.12 6.50
CA TYR A 21 1.75 24.84 5.91
C TYR A 21 2.10 23.36 5.95
N THR A 22 1.83 22.66 7.06
CA THR A 22 2.08 21.22 7.17
C THR A 22 1.25 20.44 6.15
N SER A 23 -0.03 20.77 5.97
CA SER A 23 -0.89 20.13 4.97
C SER A 23 -0.45 20.42 3.53
N LEU A 24 0.01 21.64 3.23
CA LEU A 24 0.51 22.00 1.90
C LEU A 24 1.81 21.27 1.54
N ILE A 25 2.72 21.09 2.50
CA ILE A 25 3.94 20.29 2.31
C ILE A 25 3.57 18.82 2.08
N LEU A 26 2.67 18.27 2.89
CA LEU A 26 2.20 16.89 2.72
C LEU A 26 1.55 16.67 1.35
N LEU A 27 0.73 17.62 0.89
CA LEU A 27 0.12 17.54 -0.43
C LEU A 27 1.18 17.58 -1.55
N LYS A 28 2.21 18.42 -1.40
CA LYS A 28 3.30 18.52 -2.38
C LYS A 28 4.16 17.25 -2.45
N THR A 29 4.40 16.58 -1.32
CA THR A 29 5.14 15.31 -1.30
C THR A 29 4.33 14.17 -1.91
N VAL A 30 3.03 14.09 -1.62
CA VAL A 30 2.13 13.10 -2.21
C VAL A 30 2.03 13.27 -3.73
N ILE A 31 1.84 14.50 -4.21
CA ILE A 31 1.80 14.79 -5.67
C ILE A 31 3.13 14.44 -6.35
N GLY A 32 4.27 14.65 -5.67
CA GLY A 32 5.58 14.25 -6.18
C GLY A 32 5.68 12.73 -6.35
N ALA A 33 5.31 11.97 -5.31
CA ALA A 33 5.33 10.51 -5.35
C ALA A 33 4.36 9.94 -6.42
N ASP A 34 3.15 10.49 -6.52
CA ASP A 34 2.15 10.08 -7.52
C ASP A 34 2.63 10.30 -8.96
N ARG A 35 3.56 11.24 -9.18
CA ARG A 35 4.15 11.48 -10.51
C ARG A 35 5.25 10.46 -10.87
N ASP A 36 6.00 9.97 -9.89
CA ASP A 36 7.12 9.06 -10.11
C ASP A 36 6.67 7.60 -10.29
N ILE A 37 5.56 7.22 -9.63
CA ILE A 37 4.95 5.88 -9.74
C ILE A 37 4.65 5.48 -11.20
N PRO A 38 3.93 6.26 -12.02
CA PRO A 38 3.61 5.86 -13.39
C PRO A 38 4.85 5.77 -14.30
N ILE A 39 5.91 6.52 -14.00
CA ILE A 39 7.19 6.44 -14.73
C ILE A 39 7.84 5.09 -14.46
N MET A 40 7.96 4.71 -13.19
CA MET A 40 8.53 3.43 -12.78
C MET A 40 7.74 2.24 -13.35
N ILE A 41 6.40 2.31 -13.29
CA ILE A 41 5.53 1.25 -13.83
C ILE A 41 5.71 1.15 -15.36
N ASN A 42 5.71 2.27 -16.07
CA ASN A 42 5.89 2.25 -17.53
C ASN A 42 7.25 1.70 -17.94
N ASP A 43 8.32 2.02 -17.21
CA ASP A 43 9.65 1.50 -17.47
C ASP A 43 9.74 -0.01 -17.19
N TYR A 44 9.07 -0.50 -16.13
CA TYR A 44 8.97 -1.93 -15.85
C TYR A 44 8.19 -2.67 -16.93
N VAL A 45 7.01 -2.17 -17.29
CA VAL A 45 6.16 -2.75 -18.35
C VAL A 45 6.91 -2.80 -19.68
N ARG A 46 7.67 -1.75 -20.03
CA ARG A 46 8.47 -1.72 -21.26
C ARG A 46 9.52 -2.84 -21.27
N LYS A 47 10.27 -3.01 -20.18
CA LYS A 47 11.28 -4.07 -20.06
C LYS A 47 10.67 -5.46 -20.21
N GLU A 48 9.50 -5.68 -19.61
CA GLU A 48 8.84 -6.99 -19.69
C GLU A 48 8.28 -7.26 -21.10
N LEU A 49 7.78 -6.23 -21.78
CA LEU A 49 7.36 -6.33 -23.19
C LEU A 49 8.56 -6.63 -24.12
N GLU A 50 9.71 -6.00 -23.91
CA GLU A 50 10.92 -6.28 -24.68
C GLU A 50 11.39 -7.73 -24.50
N LYS A 51 11.34 -8.25 -23.28
CA LYS A 51 11.64 -9.65 -22.97
C LYS A 51 10.67 -10.61 -23.66
N LEU A 52 9.38 -10.27 -23.65
CA LEU A 52 8.33 -11.07 -24.28
C LEU A 52 8.48 -11.12 -25.81
N ASP A 53 8.79 -9.98 -26.44
CA ASP A 53 8.98 -9.91 -27.89
C ASP A 53 10.23 -10.68 -28.33
N TYR A 54 11.30 -10.63 -27.54
CA TYR A 54 12.48 -11.45 -27.79
C TYR A 54 12.14 -12.96 -27.68
N LEU A 55 11.44 -13.40 -26.64
CA LEU A 55 11.03 -14.80 -26.48
C LEU A 55 10.13 -15.27 -27.63
N LYS A 56 9.20 -14.43 -28.08
CA LYS A 56 8.40 -14.70 -29.28
C LYS A 56 9.28 -14.85 -30.52
N SER A 57 10.31 -14.01 -30.68
CA SER A 57 11.23 -14.10 -31.82
C SER A 57 12.03 -15.41 -31.82
N VAL A 58 12.47 -15.88 -30.65
CA VAL A 58 13.18 -17.16 -30.48
C VAL A 58 12.25 -18.32 -30.75
N PHE A 59 11.03 -18.29 -30.20
CA PHE A 59 10.02 -19.31 -30.47
C PHE A 59 9.71 -19.42 -31.96
N PHE A 60 9.50 -18.28 -32.63
CA PHE A 60 9.25 -18.24 -34.08
C PHE A 60 10.42 -18.83 -34.88
N ALA A 61 11.66 -18.51 -34.52
CA ALA A 61 12.86 -19.07 -35.15
C ALA A 61 12.93 -20.61 -35.00
N LEU A 62 12.57 -21.15 -33.83
CA LEU A 62 12.53 -22.59 -33.56
C LEU A 62 11.42 -23.31 -34.35
N THR A 63 10.28 -22.65 -34.60
CA THR A 63 9.19 -23.24 -35.39
C THR A 63 9.49 -23.31 -36.89
N THR A 64 10.40 -22.45 -37.39
CA THR A 64 10.73 -22.37 -38.82
C THR A 64 11.85 -23.34 -39.22
N ASP A 65 12.84 -23.55 -38.33
CA ASP A 65 13.88 -24.58 -38.49
C ASP A 65 14.32 -25.10 -37.10
N PRO A 66 13.90 -26.32 -36.70
CA PRO A 66 14.17 -26.86 -35.37
C PRO A 66 15.64 -27.25 -35.13
N ASN A 67 16.49 -27.29 -36.17
CA ASN A 67 17.91 -27.63 -36.06
C ASN A 67 18.85 -26.42 -36.15
N ARG A 68 18.32 -25.18 -36.17
CA ARG A 68 19.14 -23.97 -36.14
C ARG A 68 19.84 -23.84 -34.77
N SER A 69 21.11 -24.23 -34.74
CA SER A 69 21.95 -24.31 -33.52
C SER A 69 21.95 -23.02 -32.69
N GLU A 70 21.92 -21.86 -33.33
CA GLU A 70 21.91 -20.56 -32.65
C GLU A 70 20.63 -20.28 -31.84
N ALA A 71 19.47 -20.72 -32.32
CA ALA A 71 18.21 -20.52 -31.59
C ALA A 71 18.11 -21.46 -30.38
N LYS A 72 18.68 -22.67 -30.50
CA LYS A 72 18.75 -23.66 -29.43
C LYS A 72 19.79 -23.30 -28.36
N ASP A 73 20.95 -22.79 -28.76
CA ASP A 73 21.98 -22.27 -27.84
C ASP A 73 21.49 -21.01 -27.11
N ASN A 74 20.77 -20.12 -27.80
CA ASN A 74 20.12 -18.97 -27.17
C ASN A 74 19.04 -19.43 -26.18
N LEU A 75 18.17 -20.39 -26.55
CA LEU A 75 17.17 -20.96 -25.66
C LEU A 75 17.82 -21.57 -24.40
N TRP A 76 18.89 -22.36 -24.57
CA TRP A 76 19.63 -22.96 -23.47
C TRP A 76 20.23 -21.91 -22.53
N ARG A 77 20.74 -20.79 -23.07
CA ARG A 77 21.23 -19.67 -22.26
C ARG A 77 20.12 -19.06 -21.40
N TYR A 78 18.88 -19.00 -21.91
CA TYR A 78 17.73 -18.56 -21.13
C TYR A 78 17.29 -19.63 -20.13
N GLU A 79 17.16 -20.90 -20.52
CA GLU A 79 16.85 -22.01 -19.60
C GLU A 79 17.85 -22.08 -18.44
N TYR A 80 19.15 -21.91 -18.71
CA TYR A 80 20.20 -21.80 -17.71
C TYR A 80 20.06 -20.58 -16.81
N LEU A 81 19.67 -19.42 -17.36
CA LEU A 81 19.37 -18.24 -16.54
C LEU A 81 18.12 -18.46 -15.68
N PHE A 82 17.06 -19.09 -16.21
CA PHE A 82 15.82 -19.40 -15.48
C PHE A 82 15.97 -20.50 -14.42
N GLU A 83 16.81 -21.51 -14.67
CA GLU A 83 17.13 -22.59 -13.72
C GLU A 83 18.05 -22.11 -12.59
N ASN A 84 18.99 -21.19 -12.88
CA ASN A 84 19.84 -20.59 -11.85
C ASN A 84 19.17 -19.42 -11.11
N ASP A 85 18.22 -18.72 -11.75
CA ASP A 85 17.37 -17.69 -11.12
C ASP A 85 16.13 -18.29 -10.43
N GLY A 86 15.90 -19.62 -10.50
CA GLY A 86 14.94 -20.34 -9.66
C GLY A 86 13.50 -19.79 -9.68
N ILE A 87 12.95 -19.43 -10.84
CA ILE A 87 11.68 -18.70 -10.90
C ILE A 87 10.47 -19.66 -10.95
N GLN A 88 9.89 -20.00 -9.80
CA GLN A 88 8.46 -20.37 -9.75
C GLN A 88 7.61 -19.09 -9.79
N HIS A 89 6.34 -19.17 -10.18
CA HIS A 89 5.39 -18.03 -10.18
C HIS A 89 5.21 -17.38 -8.76
N ILE A 90 5.76 -18.03 -7.73
CA ILE A 90 5.85 -17.62 -6.33
C ILE A 90 7.12 -16.77 -6.04
N ASP A 91 8.12 -16.78 -6.92
CA ASP A 91 9.45 -16.21 -6.70
C ASP A 91 9.66 -14.80 -7.29
N MET A 92 8.69 -14.23 -8.02
CA MET A 92 8.70 -12.78 -8.35
C MET A 92 8.69 -11.88 -7.10
N LEU A 93 8.34 -12.43 -5.93
CA LEU A 93 8.44 -11.77 -4.62
C LEU A 93 9.84 -11.88 -3.98
N ARG A 94 10.72 -12.76 -4.49
CA ARG A 94 12.04 -13.07 -3.90
C ARG A 94 13.19 -12.31 -4.54
N ASP A 95 13.08 -11.97 -5.83
CA ASP A 95 14.11 -11.20 -6.57
C ASP A 95 13.90 -9.69 -6.55
N ILE A 96 12.99 -9.19 -5.71
CA ILE A 96 13.08 -7.81 -5.27
C ILE A 96 14.40 -7.75 -4.49
N PRO A 97 15.46 -7.05 -4.99
CA PRO A 97 16.67 -6.87 -4.19
C PRO A 97 16.21 -6.36 -2.83
N PRO A 98 16.78 -6.85 -1.70
CA PRO A 98 16.30 -6.46 -0.38
C PRO A 98 16.17 -4.95 -0.40
N LEU A 99 14.92 -4.48 -0.26
CA LEU A 99 14.55 -3.13 -0.64
C LEU A 99 15.50 -2.20 0.11
N ASN A 100 16.50 -1.67 -0.58
CA ASN A 100 17.45 -0.78 0.05
C ASN A 100 16.72 0.54 0.12
N ASN A 101 15.83 0.61 1.12
CA ASN A 101 15.32 1.84 1.66
C ASN A 101 16.54 2.57 2.22
N VAL A 102 17.36 3.15 1.33
CA VAL A 102 18.31 4.18 1.68
C VAL A 102 17.43 5.35 2.09
N ARG A 103 17.02 5.28 3.36
CA ARG A 103 16.20 6.30 3.97
C ARG A 103 17.06 7.54 3.98
N ASN A 104 16.54 8.60 3.37
CA ASN A 104 17.08 9.92 3.59
C ASN A 104 16.97 10.20 5.10
N LYS A 105 18.07 10.02 5.85
CA LYS A 105 18.13 10.26 7.31
C LYS A 105 17.83 11.72 7.67
N ASN A 106 17.70 12.59 6.68
CA ASN A 106 17.65 14.03 6.87
C ASN A 106 16.23 14.55 7.18
N ASP A 107 15.17 13.74 7.01
CA ASP A 107 13.78 14.24 7.06
C ASP A 107 12.82 13.56 8.07
N PHE A 108 13.23 12.55 8.84
CA PHE A 108 12.34 11.89 9.82
C PHE A 108 13.04 11.60 11.15
N ASP A 109 12.32 11.87 12.25
CA ASP A 109 12.76 11.65 13.64
C ASP A 109 13.05 10.16 13.87
N GLU A 110 14.28 9.82 14.28
CA GLU A 110 14.78 8.43 14.39
C GLU A 110 13.89 7.56 15.28
N GLY A 111 13.26 8.16 16.30
CA GLY A 111 12.30 7.50 17.18
C GLY A 111 10.97 7.10 16.53
N ALA A 112 10.44 7.92 15.61
CA ALA A 112 9.19 7.60 14.90
C ALA A 112 9.37 6.38 13.99
N TRP A 113 10.56 6.25 13.40
CA TRP A 113 10.91 5.12 12.55
C TRP A 113 11.01 3.81 13.33
N LEU A 114 11.74 3.81 14.46
CA LEU A 114 11.85 2.63 15.34
C LEU A 114 10.47 2.16 15.84
N MET A 115 9.57 3.11 16.13
CA MET A 115 8.21 2.81 16.55
C MET A 115 7.39 2.15 15.43
N TYR A 116 7.52 2.64 14.19
CA TYR A 116 6.86 2.02 13.04
C TYR A 116 7.35 0.59 12.78
N GLU A 117 8.66 0.36 12.84
CA GLU A 117 9.22 -0.99 12.66
C GLU A 117 8.77 -1.95 13.76
N ALA A 118 8.75 -1.51 15.01
CA ALA A 118 8.23 -2.30 16.14
C ALA A 118 6.74 -2.65 15.97
N LEU A 119 5.93 -1.76 15.39
CA LEU A 119 4.52 -2.05 15.08
C LEU A 119 4.37 -3.13 14.01
N CYS A 120 5.17 -3.08 12.93
CA CYS A 120 5.15 -4.10 11.88
C CYS A 120 5.59 -5.48 12.38
N ARG A 121 6.54 -5.53 13.32
CA ARG A 121 7.01 -6.77 13.97
C ARG A 121 6.14 -7.21 15.14
N GLN A 122 5.12 -6.43 15.50
CA GLN A 122 4.26 -6.65 16.66
C GLN A 122 5.04 -6.69 17.99
N GLU A 123 6.21 -6.06 18.05
CA GLU A 123 7.10 -6.01 19.22
C GLU A 123 6.71 -4.88 20.21
N MET A 124 5.57 -4.24 19.98
CA MET A 124 5.15 -3.13 20.83
C MET A 124 4.78 -3.67 22.22
N PRO A 125 5.29 -3.06 23.30
CA PRO A 125 5.01 -3.52 24.66
C PRO A 125 3.53 -3.29 24.96
N PHE A 126 2.71 -4.31 24.74
CA PHE A 126 1.33 -4.29 25.16
C PHE A 126 1.29 -4.66 26.65
N ASP A 127 0.57 -3.85 27.43
CA ASP A 127 0.25 -4.24 28.80
C ASP A 127 -0.62 -5.50 28.75
N ILE A 128 -0.07 -6.63 29.21
CA ILE A 128 -0.76 -7.93 29.29
C ILE A 128 -2.07 -7.80 30.07
N LYS A 129 -2.11 -6.89 31.07
CA LYS A 129 -3.31 -6.60 31.85
C LYS A 129 -4.35 -5.81 31.06
N ALA A 130 -3.94 -5.00 30.09
CA ALA A 130 -4.84 -4.30 29.18
C ALA A 130 -5.38 -5.25 28.10
N GLN A 131 -4.56 -6.15 27.56
CA GLN A 131 -4.99 -7.16 26.59
C GLN A 131 -5.98 -8.16 27.18
N SER A 132 -5.77 -8.62 28.42
CA SER A 132 -6.69 -9.57 29.07
C SER A 132 -8.09 -9.01 29.35
N ARG A 133 -8.28 -7.70 29.23
CA ARG A 133 -9.59 -7.03 29.33
C ARG A 133 -10.31 -6.90 27.99
N LEU A 134 -9.64 -7.23 26.88
CA LEU A 134 -10.24 -7.25 25.56
C LEU A 134 -11.11 -8.50 25.43
N TYR A 135 -12.31 -8.35 24.90
CA TYR A 135 -13.26 -9.46 24.74
C TYR A 135 -14.09 -9.30 23.48
N CYS A 136 -14.52 -10.44 22.94
CA CYS A 136 -15.46 -10.52 21.84
C CYS A 136 -16.88 -10.67 22.39
N HIS A 137 -17.84 -9.96 21.81
CA HIS A 137 -19.24 -10.07 22.16
C HIS A 137 -20.14 -9.87 20.95
N TYR A 138 -21.38 -10.33 21.07
CA TYR A 138 -22.40 -10.07 20.07
C TYR A 138 -23.15 -8.79 20.40
N LYS A 139 -23.23 -7.87 19.44
CA LYS A 139 -23.94 -6.60 19.64
C LYS A 139 -25.43 -6.75 19.34
N MET A 140 -26.24 -6.56 20.37
CA MET A 140 -27.68 -6.87 20.37
C MET A 140 -28.57 -5.68 20.80
N ASP A 141 -28.04 -4.45 20.78
CA ASP A 141 -28.68 -3.26 21.38
C ASP A 141 -29.99 -2.84 20.71
N ARG A 142 -30.25 -3.30 19.48
CA ARG A 142 -31.46 -2.98 18.71
C ARG A 142 -32.34 -4.23 18.54
N PRO A 143 -33.68 -4.10 18.51
CA PRO A 143 -34.58 -5.23 18.35
C PRO A 143 -34.27 -6.10 17.12
N TYR A 144 -33.92 -5.47 15.99
CA TYR A 144 -33.51 -6.17 14.78
C TYR A 144 -32.23 -6.99 14.95
N LEU A 145 -31.26 -6.46 15.69
CA LEU A 145 -29.99 -7.15 15.92
C LEU A 145 -30.14 -8.38 16.79
N ARG A 146 -31.23 -8.51 17.57
CA ARG A 146 -31.52 -9.75 18.30
C ARG A 146 -31.71 -10.97 17.39
N LEU A 147 -32.12 -10.74 16.15
CA LEU A 147 -32.28 -11.79 15.13
C LEU A 147 -30.99 -11.97 14.31
N ALA A 148 -30.25 -10.89 14.10
CA ALA A 148 -28.99 -10.86 13.35
C ALA A 148 -27.89 -10.12 14.13
N PRO A 149 -27.26 -10.77 15.13
CA PRO A 149 -26.18 -10.19 15.90
C PRO A 149 -24.94 -9.92 15.05
N PHE A 150 -24.29 -8.78 15.27
CA PHE A 150 -22.93 -8.57 14.76
C PHE A 150 -21.89 -9.14 15.72
N LYS A 151 -20.87 -9.79 15.16
CA LYS A 151 -19.66 -10.23 15.88
C LYS A 151 -18.76 -9.02 16.09
N VAL A 152 -18.49 -8.68 17.35
CA VAL A 152 -17.74 -7.49 17.72
C VAL A 152 -16.57 -7.86 18.61
N GLU A 153 -15.38 -7.39 18.25
CA GLU A 153 -14.14 -7.57 19.01
C GLU A 153 -13.61 -6.21 19.46
N ILE A 154 -13.34 -6.06 20.76
CA ILE A 154 -12.70 -4.84 21.28
C ILE A 154 -11.20 -5.03 21.20
N VAL A 155 -10.51 -4.18 20.42
CA VAL A 155 -9.06 -4.26 20.21
C VAL A 155 -8.30 -3.31 21.15
N ARG A 156 -8.96 -2.23 21.60
CA ARG A 156 -8.35 -1.26 22.53
C ARG A 156 -9.41 -0.57 23.38
N LEU A 157 -9.12 -0.37 24.68
CA LEU A 157 -10.04 0.27 25.63
C LEU A 157 -9.74 1.76 25.89
N ASN A 158 -8.46 2.15 26.04
CA ASN A 158 -8.06 3.54 26.36
C ASN A 158 -8.13 4.52 25.16
N SER A 159 -8.59 4.02 24.02
CA SER A 159 -9.19 4.73 22.90
C SER A 159 -10.01 3.64 22.23
N LEU A 160 -11.33 3.66 22.40
CA LEU A 160 -12.18 2.51 22.10
C LEU A 160 -12.08 2.17 20.61
N VAL A 161 -11.34 1.10 20.28
CA VAL A 161 -11.23 0.58 18.92
C VAL A 161 -11.92 -0.77 18.88
N VAL A 162 -12.84 -0.90 17.94
CA VAL A 162 -13.73 -2.04 17.82
C VAL A 162 -13.67 -2.56 16.39
N LEU A 163 -13.46 -3.86 16.25
CA LEU A 163 -13.47 -4.57 14.99
C LEU A 163 -14.79 -5.31 14.85
N VAL A 164 -15.46 -5.12 13.71
CA VAL A 164 -16.72 -5.81 13.41
C VAL A 164 -16.43 -6.85 12.35
N HIS A 165 -16.69 -8.11 12.68
CA HIS A 165 -16.38 -9.24 11.82
C HIS A 165 -17.57 -9.57 10.91
N GLU A 166 -17.26 -10.04 9.70
CA GLU A 166 -18.23 -10.62 8.75
C GLU A 166 -19.40 -9.68 8.41
N ILE A 167 -19.14 -8.37 8.35
CA ILE A 167 -20.18 -7.37 8.04
C ILE A 167 -20.43 -7.20 6.53
N VAL A 168 -19.41 -7.47 5.72
CA VAL A 168 -19.44 -7.34 4.25
C VAL A 168 -18.76 -8.58 3.69
N SER A 169 -19.40 -9.28 2.76
CA SER A 169 -18.80 -10.43 2.08
C SER A 169 -17.70 -10.01 1.11
N ASP A 170 -16.84 -10.93 0.67
CA ASP A 170 -15.79 -10.60 -0.29
C ASP A 170 -16.34 -10.10 -1.62
N GLU A 171 -17.48 -10.64 -2.07
CA GLU A 171 -18.17 -10.20 -3.29
C GLU A 171 -18.75 -8.79 -3.13
N GLU A 172 -19.42 -8.52 -1.99
CA GLU A 172 -19.93 -7.18 -1.67
C GLU A 172 -18.79 -6.17 -1.55
N ALA A 173 -17.68 -6.55 -0.93
CA ALA A 173 -16.48 -5.73 -0.83
C ALA A 173 -15.89 -5.44 -2.21
N GLN A 174 -15.90 -6.41 -3.12
CA GLN A 174 -15.46 -6.20 -4.51
C GLN A 174 -16.36 -5.22 -5.24
N ILE A 175 -17.68 -5.32 -5.07
CA ILE A 175 -18.63 -4.36 -5.63
C ILE A 175 -18.37 -2.95 -5.09
N ILE A 176 -18.20 -2.81 -3.77
CA ILE A 176 -17.88 -1.53 -3.13
C ILE A 176 -16.58 -0.97 -3.69
N LYS A 177 -15.54 -1.80 -3.83
CA LYS A 177 -14.27 -1.40 -4.46
C LYS A 177 -14.49 -0.88 -5.88
N MET A 178 -15.26 -1.58 -6.72
CA MET A 178 -15.56 -1.13 -8.08
C MET A 178 -16.31 0.20 -8.13
N LEU A 179 -17.25 0.41 -7.19
CA LEU A 179 -18.03 1.65 -7.11
C LEU A 179 -17.20 2.82 -6.55
N ALA A 180 -16.25 2.53 -5.66
CA ALA A 180 -15.37 3.52 -5.04
C ALA A 180 -14.24 3.99 -5.97
N VAL A 181 -13.94 3.25 -7.06
CA VAL A 181 -12.99 3.74 -8.07
C VAL A 181 -13.53 5.05 -8.65
N PRO A 182 -12.77 6.16 -8.56
CA PRO A 182 -13.21 7.43 -9.10
C PRO A 182 -13.40 7.28 -10.61
N LYS A 183 -14.67 7.33 -11.05
CA LYS A 183 -14.97 7.44 -12.48
C LYS A 183 -14.60 8.85 -12.91
N VAL A 184 -13.43 9.00 -13.49
CA VAL A 184 -13.00 10.25 -14.11
C VAL A 184 -13.94 10.51 -15.29
N SER A 185 -15.02 11.24 -15.04
CA SER A 185 -15.70 11.97 -16.11
C SER A 185 -14.75 13.08 -16.52
N PHE A 186 -14.20 12.98 -17.73
CA PHE A 186 -13.61 14.10 -18.44
C PHE A 186 -14.69 15.17 -18.58
N VAL A 187 -14.86 16.02 -17.56
CA VAL A 187 -15.50 17.31 -17.73
C VAL A 187 -14.48 18.12 -18.50
N LEU A 188 -14.67 18.17 -19.82
CA LEU A 188 -13.98 19.10 -20.71
C LEU A 188 -14.28 20.49 -20.15
N PHE A 189 -13.35 21.05 -19.38
CA PHE A 189 -13.35 22.47 -19.08
C PHE A 189 -13.06 23.18 -20.39
N VAL A 190 -14.13 23.49 -21.14
CA VAL A 190 -14.10 24.54 -22.14
C VAL A 190 -14.15 25.86 -21.38
N PHE A 191 -13.01 26.53 -21.29
CA PHE A 191 -12.91 27.97 -21.18
C PHE A 191 -11.90 28.44 -22.22
#